data_AF-A0A1H7I4J6-F1
#
_entry.id   AF-A0A1H7I4J6-F1
#
_cell.length_a   1.000
_cell.length_b   1.000
_cell.length_c   1.000
_cell.angle_alpha   90.00
_cell.angle_beta   90.00
_cell.angle_gamma   90.00
#
_symmetry.space_group_name_H-M   'P 1'
#
loop_
_entity.id
_entity.type
_entity.pdbx_description
1 polymer ?
#
loop_
_entity_poly.entity_id
_entity_poly.type
_entity_poly.pdbx_seq_one_letter_code
_entity_poly.pdbx_strand_id
1 'polypeptide(L)'
;MTPPVRILSGDDEKIIFEIPSSSNPNEKYLVTWDFDNGWLCDCPGCLKGGHLCKHILTAEEYMKKMNMALLDDPTVFTGGLVG
;
A
#
# COMPACT_ATOMS: atom_id res chain seq x y z
N MET A 1 -13.28 1.01 -13.31
CA MET A 1 -13.63 0.90 -11.87
C MET A 1 -12.39 0.46 -11.13
N THR A 2 -11.88 1.26 -10.20
CA THR A 2 -10.75 0.88 -9.34
C THR A 2 -11.22 -0.26 -8.43
N PRO A 3 -10.47 -1.37 -8.27
CA PRO A 3 -10.84 -2.42 -7.33
C PRO A 3 -10.99 -1.83 -5.92
N PRO A 4 -11.95 -2.30 -5.09
CA PRO A 4 -12.13 -1.77 -3.75
C PRO A 4 -10.94 -2.17 -2.88
N VAL A 5 -10.01 -1.24 -2.68
CA VAL A 5 -8.93 -1.36 -1.70
C VAL A 5 -9.52 -1.07 -0.32
N ARG A 6 -9.27 -1.95 0.64
CA ARG A 6 -9.65 -1.73 2.04
C ARG A 6 -8.40 -1.63 2.90
N ILE A 7 -8.30 -0.62 3.75
CA ILE A 7 -7.26 -0.56 4.76
C ILE A 7 -7.72 -1.42 5.94
N LEU A 8 -6.96 -2.46 6.27
CA LEU A 8 -7.25 -3.33 7.41
C LEU A 8 -6.63 -2.78 8.70
N SER A 9 -5.46 -2.16 8.58
CA SER A 9 -4.71 -1.58 9.70
C SER A 9 -3.72 -0.57 9.13
N GLY A 10 -3.46 0.50 9.89
CA GLY A 10 -2.54 1.55 9.53
C GLY A 10 -2.04 2.24 10.80
N ASP A 11 -0.74 2.18 11.01
CA ASP A 11 0.01 2.90 12.03
C ASP A 11 1.20 3.58 11.36
N ASP A 12 1.97 4.37 12.11
CA ASP A 12 3.06 5.19 11.56
C ASP A 12 4.19 4.34 10.94
N GLU A 13 4.27 3.05 11.29
CA GLU A 13 5.31 2.12 10.83
C GLU A 13 4.81 1.22 9.69
N LYS A 14 3.51 0.88 9.67
CA LYS A 14 2.97 -0.13 8.76
C LYS A 14 1.53 0.15 8.32
N ILE A 15 1.25 -0.09 7.04
CA ILE A 15 -0.10 -0.03 6.47
C ILE A 15 -0.43 -1.33 5.74
N ILE A 16 -1.57 -1.93 6.07
CA ILE A 16 -2.04 -3.19 5.48
C ILE A 16 -3.29 -2.93 4.64
N PHE A 17 -3.22 -3.28 3.37
CA PHE A 17 -4.27 -3.20 2.38
C PHE A 17 -4.80 -4.60 2.03
N GLU A 18 -6.12 -4.74 1.99
CA GLU A 18 -6.80 -5.88 1.38
C GLU A 18 -7.22 -5.48 -0.04
N ILE A 19 -6.73 -6.24 -1.03
CA ILE A 19 -6.99 -6.00 -2.45
C ILE A 19 -7.64 -7.24 -3.05
N PRO A 20 -8.87 -7.14 -3.58
CA PRO A 20 -9.51 -8.27 -4.24
C PRO A 20 -8.82 -8.64 -5.55
N SER A 21 -8.79 -9.93 -5.86
CA SER A 21 -8.29 -10.43 -7.14
C SER A 21 -9.17 -9.93 -8.28
N SER A 22 -8.52 -9.41 -9.33
CA SER A 22 -9.22 -8.99 -10.55
C SER A 22 -9.84 -10.15 -11.33
N SER A 23 -9.41 -11.38 -11.04
CA SER A 23 -9.80 -12.59 -11.77
C SER A 23 -10.75 -13.48 -10.97
N ASN A 24 -10.79 -13.33 -9.64
CA ASN A 24 -11.63 -14.13 -8.76
C ASN A 24 -12.17 -13.25 -7.61
N PRO A 25 -13.49 -12.94 -7.57
CA PRO A 25 -14.05 -12.06 -6.54
C PRO A 25 -14.02 -12.65 -5.13
N ASN A 26 -13.83 -13.96 -4.98
CA ASN A 26 -13.70 -14.63 -3.68
C ASN A 26 -12.26 -14.66 -3.16
N GLU A 27 -11.30 -14.24 -3.98
CA GLU A 27 -9.89 -14.23 -3.65
C GLU A 27 -9.44 -12.80 -3.36
N LYS A 28 -8.64 -12.65 -2.30
CA LYS A 28 -8.11 -11.37 -1.85
C LYS A 28 -6.66 -11.55 -1.47
N TYR A 29 -5.91 -10.47 -1.61
CA TYR A 29 -4.49 -10.42 -1.34
C TYR A 29 -4.21 -9.32 -0.32
N LEU A 30 -3.34 -9.63 0.62
CA LEU A 30 -2.80 -8.68 1.56
C LEU A 30 -1.56 -8.03 0.95
N VAL A 31 -1.62 -6.70 0.86
CA VAL A 31 -0.49 -5.86 0.51
C VAL A 31 -0.11 -5.08 1.75
N THR A 32 1.15 -5.11 2.12
CA THR A 32 1.68 -4.40 3.26
C THR A 32 2.70 -3.37 2.75
N TRP A 33 2.53 -2.13 3.17
CA TRP A 33 3.60 -1.14 3.16
C TRP A 33 4.22 -1.12 4.55
N ASP A 34 5.52 -1.37 4.62
CA ASP A 34 6.33 -1.35 5.83
C ASP A 34 7.42 -0.30 5.67
N PHE A 35 7.61 0.58 6.65
CA PHE A 35 8.57 1.69 6.52
C PHE A 35 10.01 1.19 6.33
N ASP A 36 10.39 0.10 7.00
CA ASP A 36 11.75 -0.46 6.95
C ASP A 36 11.96 -1.42 5.78
N ASN A 37 10.92 -2.19 5.41
CA ASN A 37 11.03 -3.30 4.47
C ASN A 37 10.38 -3.00 3.09
N GLY A 38 9.68 -1.88 2.95
CA GLY A 38 8.98 -1.48 1.74
C GLY A 38 7.72 -2.30 1.45
N TRP A 39 7.43 -2.51 0.16
CA TRP A 39 6.20 -3.19 -0.28
C TRP A 39 6.30 -4.71 -0.21
N LEU A 40 5.31 -5.33 0.42
CA LEU A 40 5.15 -6.77 0.54
C LEU A 40 3.75 -7.17 0.05
N CYS A 41 3.64 -8.29 -0.65
CA CYS A 41 2.36 -8.83 -1.08
C CYS A 41 2.35 -10.36 -0.99
N ASP A 42 1.26 -10.91 -0.45
CA ASP A 42 1.07 -12.36 -0.29
C ASP A 42 0.67 -13.09 -1.59
N CYS A 43 0.50 -12.36 -2.71
CA CYS A 43 0.03 -13.00 -3.94
C CYS A 43 1.11 -13.94 -4.54
N PRO A 44 0.68 -15.06 -5.17
CA PRO A 44 1.61 -16.04 -5.74
C PRO A 44 2.58 -15.47 -6.78
N GLY A 45 2.18 -14.38 -7.47
CA GLY A 45 3.02 -13.69 -8.45
C GLY A 45 4.15 -12.88 -7.83
N CYS A 46 3.96 -12.34 -6.63
CA CYS A 46 4.98 -11.58 -5.91
C CYS A 46 6.04 -12.51 -5.29
N LEU A 47 5.59 -13.65 -4.74
CA LEU A 47 6.44 -14.68 -4.15
C LEU A 47 7.40 -15.36 -5.15
N LYS A 48 7.11 -15.28 -6.45
CA LYS A 48 7.92 -15.87 -7.52
C LYS A 48 9.04 -14.96 -8.05
N GLY A 49 9.34 -13.85 -7.36
CA GLY A 49 10.52 -13.02 -7.64
C GLY A 49 10.25 -11.67 -8.31
N GLY A 50 9.10 -11.04 -8.06
CA GLY A 50 8.78 -9.73 -8.63
C GLY A 50 8.23 -8.77 -7.60
N HIS A 51 9.03 -7.76 -7.23
CA HIS A 51 8.71 -6.64 -6.33
C HIS A 51 7.55 -5.73 -6.80
N LEU A 52 6.81 -6.13 -7.84
CA LEU A 52 5.96 -5.23 -8.63
C LEU A 52 4.70 -5.95 -9.13
N CYS A 53 4.01 -6.66 -8.23
CA CYS A 53 2.74 -7.28 -8.57
C CYS A 53 1.64 -6.21 -8.75
N LYS A 54 0.60 -6.55 -9.53
CA LYS A 54 -0.56 -5.65 -9.76
C LYS A 54 -1.23 -5.17 -8.47
N HIS A 55 -1.14 -5.93 -7.38
CA HIS A 55 -1.73 -5.55 -6.09
C HIS A 55 -0.90 -4.45 -5.42
N ILE A 56 0.43 -4.53 -5.46
CA ILE A 56 1.31 -3.44 -4.98
C ILE A 56 1.02 -2.16 -5.76
N LEU A 57 0.98 -2.23 -7.11
CA LEU A 57 0.65 -1.06 -7.94
C LEU A 57 -0.72 -0.46 -7.60
N THR A 58 -1.70 -1.31 -7.30
CA THR A 58 -3.04 -0.87 -6.90
C THR A 58 -3.01 -0.20 -5.51
N ALA A 59 -2.25 -0.76 -4.56
CA ALA A 59 -2.05 -0.16 -3.23
C ALA A 59 -1.33 1.19 -3.34
N GLU A 60 -0.28 1.28 -4.15
CA GLU A 60 0.45 2.51 -4.42
C GLU A 60 -0.42 3.59 -5.05
N GLU A 61 -1.23 3.24 -6.05
CA GLU A 61 -2.15 4.19 -6.68
C GLU A 61 -3.23 4.65 -5.69
N TYR A 62 -3.74 3.73 -4.87
CA TYR A 62 -4.69 4.07 -3.81
C TYR A 62 -4.06 4.99 -2.76
N MET A 63 -2.85 4.67 -2.29
CA MET A 63 -2.08 5.52 -1.40
C MET A 63 -1.84 6.88 -2.03
N LYS A 64 -1.40 6.99 -3.28
CA LYS A 64 -1.20 8.28 -3.97
C LYS A 64 -2.48 9.11 -4.03
N LYS A 65 -3.64 8.47 -4.27
CA LYS A 65 -4.95 9.15 -4.26
C LYS A 65 -5.36 9.60 -2.86
N MET A 66 -5.05 8.83 -1.83
CA MET A 66 -5.24 9.26 -0.43
C MET A 66 -4.22 10.32 0.00
N ASN A 67 -2.98 10.23 -0.47
CA ASN A 67 -1.87 11.10 -0.15
C ASN A 67 -1.97 12.45 -0.89
N MET A 68 -2.78 12.59 -1.94
CA MET A 68 -3.25 13.90 -2.41
C MET A 68 -4.10 14.64 -1.35
N ALA A 69 -4.49 14.01 -0.24
CA ALA A 69 -5.08 14.68 0.91
C ALA A 69 -4.10 14.92 2.08
N LEU A 70 -2.89 14.35 2.05
CA LEU A 70 -1.86 14.48 3.11
C LEU A 70 -0.60 15.25 2.65
N LEU A 71 -0.30 15.29 1.35
CA LEU A 71 0.81 16.06 0.76
C LEU A 71 0.51 17.56 0.62
N ASP A 72 -0.74 17.98 0.85
CA ASP A 72 -1.12 19.40 1.02
C ASP A 72 -0.94 19.87 2.48
N ASP A 73 -0.53 18.99 3.41
CA ASP A 73 -0.20 19.36 4.78
C ASP A 73 1.33 19.42 5.00
N PRO A 74 1.93 20.63 4.97
CA PRO A 74 3.37 20.79 5.15
C PRO A 74 3.86 20.47 6.58
N THR A 75 2.99 20.10 7.53
CA THR A 75 3.39 19.82 8.92
C THR A 75 3.86 18.39 9.17
N VAL A 76 3.60 17.46 8.25
CA VAL A 76 3.91 16.02 8.43
C VAL A 76 5.41 15.70 8.28
N PHE A 77 6.21 16.57 7.64
CA PHE A 77 7.66 16.35 7.45
C PHE A 77 8.57 17.26 8.29
N THR A 78 8.04 18.11 9.18
CA THR A 78 8.87 18.89 10.12
C THR A 78 9.07 18.13 11.43
N GLY A 79 9.75 16.98 11.32
CA GLY A 79 10.15 16.15 12.46
C GLY A 79 11.60 15.69 12.32
N GLY A 80 12.54 16.62 12.37
CA GLY A 80 13.96 16.30 12.64
C GLY A 80 14.93 16.50 11.48
N LEU A 81 15.40 17.74 11.31
CA LEU A 81 16.79 17.98 10.93
C LEU A 81 17.40 18.89 11.99
N VAL A 82 18.12 18.26 12.92
CA VAL A 82 19.10 18.93 13.77
C VAL A 82 20.28 19.30 12.88
N GLY A 83 20.60 20.60 12.85
CA GLY A 83 21.77 21.19 12.21
C GLY A 83 21.83 22.67 12.54
#